data_AF-M1W8D0-F1
#
_entry.id   AF-M1W8D0-F1
#
_cell.length_a   1.000
_cell.length_b   1.000
_cell.length_c   1.000
_cell.angle_alpha   90.00
_cell.angle_beta   90.00
_cell.angle_gamma   90.00
#
_symmetry.space_group_name_H-M   'P 1'
#
loop_
_entity.id
_entity.type
_entity.pdbx_description
1 polymer ?
#
loop_
_entity_poly.entity_id
_entity_poly.type
_entity_poly.pdbx_seq_one_letter_code
_entity_poly.pdbx_strand_id
1 'polypeptide(L)'
;MPPRRKPRRKQKSKWTSDNILTDPKSPLATSDLRTLLTHPLAWSSLTLDDRREILSLFPDPALILDADTDAARPDLESLINDDAFRADCAAYVEDLAQGRHDPQWLRDAWRAHERRKRGEFDEFLRRKFGEDWGQDEARVGNGGDGGDKGDGEGGSSSAR
;
A
#
# COMPACT_ATOMS: atom_id res chain seq x y z
N MET A 1 -37.38 -33.94 -39.95
CA MET A 1 -37.06 -33.29 -38.65
C MET A 1 -35.63 -32.75 -38.71
N PRO A 2 -35.35 -31.49 -38.35
CA PRO A 2 -33.99 -30.98 -38.32
C PRO A 2 -33.19 -31.64 -37.17
N PRO A 3 -31.89 -31.91 -37.34
CA PRO A 3 -31.09 -32.62 -36.35
C PRO A 3 -30.85 -31.78 -35.09
N ARG A 4 -31.07 -32.38 -33.92
CA ARG A 4 -30.86 -31.78 -32.61
C ARG A 4 -29.37 -31.49 -32.38
N ARG A 5 -29.00 -30.22 -32.13
CA ARG A 5 -27.64 -29.80 -31.76
C ARG A 5 -27.23 -30.41 -30.41
N LYS A 6 -26.07 -31.06 -30.37
CA LYS A 6 -25.48 -31.59 -29.13
C LYS A 6 -25.00 -30.44 -28.24
N PRO A 7 -25.19 -30.50 -26.91
CA PRO A 7 -24.73 -29.45 -26.00
C PRO A 7 -23.20 -29.38 -25.99
N ARG A 8 -22.64 -28.18 -26.16
CA ARG A 8 -21.19 -27.94 -26.06
C ARG A 8 -20.77 -28.12 -24.60
N ARG A 9 -19.77 -28.96 -24.34
CA ARG A 9 -19.14 -29.10 -23.02
C ARG A 9 -18.57 -27.73 -22.62
N LYS A 10 -18.97 -27.22 -21.45
CA LYS A 10 -18.39 -26.01 -20.86
C LYS A 10 -16.93 -26.33 -20.52
N GLN A 11 -16.00 -25.68 -21.22
CA GLN A 11 -14.58 -25.77 -20.88
C GLN A 11 -14.39 -25.14 -19.49
N LYS A 12 -13.68 -25.83 -18.61
CA LYS A 12 -13.32 -25.26 -17.30
C LYS A 12 -12.46 -24.02 -17.57
N SER A 13 -12.72 -22.94 -16.84
CA SER A 13 -11.88 -21.74 -16.91
C SER A 13 -10.44 -22.14 -16.60
N LYS A 14 -9.49 -21.64 -17.38
CA LYS A 14 -8.05 -21.85 -17.13
C LYS A 14 -7.58 -21.09 -15.88
N TRP A 15 -8.39 -20.16 -15.39
CA TRP A 15 -8.09 -19.28 -14.28
C TRP A 15 -8.58 -19.91 -12.97
N THR A 16 -7.62 -20.29 -12.13
CA THR A 16 -7.80 -20.59 -10.70
C THR A 16 -7.44 -19.35 -9.87
N SER A 17 -7.85 -19.33 -8.59
CA SER A 17 -7.49 -18.27 -7.63
C SER A 17 -5.99 -17.98 -7.61
N ASP A 18 -5.17 -19.02 -7.71
CA ASP A 18 -3.73 -18.89 -7.57
C ASP A 18 -3.11 -18.33 -8.86
N ASN A 19 -3.61 -18.77 -10.02
CA ASN A 19 -3.08 -18.35 -11.32
C ASN A 19 -3.54 -16.93 -11.70
N ILE A 20 -4.73 -16.51 -11.27
CA ILE A 20 -5.26 -15.19 -11.63
C ILE A 20 -4.50 -14.04 -10.94
N LEU A 21 -3.88 -14.31 -9.79
CA LEU A 21 -3.13 -13.33 -8.98
C LEU A 21 -1.61 -13.37 -9.21
N THR A 22 -1.11 -14.35 -9.95
CA THR A 22 0.34 -14.57 -10.13
C THR A 22 0.77 -14.55 -11.60
N ASP A 23 -0.11 -14.95 -12.54
CA ASP A 23 0.24 -15.00 -13.96
C ASP A 23 0.20 -13.59 -14.57
N PRO A 24 1.29 -13.10 -15.19
CA PRO A 24 1.31 -11.79 -15.86
C PRO A 24 0.33 -11.69 -17.04
N LYS A 25 -0.13 -12.83 -17.58
CA LYS A 25 -1.13 -12.89 -18.66
C LYS A 25 -2.56 -13.00 -18.14
N SER A 26 -2.74 -12.92 -16.82
CA SER A 26 -4.05 -12.91 -16.19
C SER A 26 -4.91 -11.76 -16.76
N PRO A 27 -6.23 -11.97 -16.97
CA PRO A 27 -7.13 -10.90 -17.35
C PRO A 27 -7.15 -9.76 -16.33
N LEU A 28 -6.71 -10.02 -15.10
CA LEU A 28 -6.57 -9.02 -14.05
C LEU A 28 -5.54 -7.94 -14.39
N ALA A 29 -4.48 -8.30 -15.12
CA ALA A 29 -3.43 -7.36 -15.55
C ALA A 29 -3.90 -6.39 -16.66
N THR A 30 -5.06 -6.64 -17.27
CA THR A 30 -5.61 -5.78 -18.34
C THR A 30 -6.92 -5.11 -17.94
N SER A 31 -7.51 -5.50 -16.81
CA SER A 31 -8.80 -5.00 -16.35
C SER A 31 -8.61 -3.79 -15.43
N ASP A 32 -9.61 -2.91 -15.38
CA ASP A 32 -9.62 -1.79 -14.42
C ASP A 32 -10.00 -2.31 -13.03
N LEU A 33 -8.98 -2.66 -12.24
CA LEU A 33 -9.12 -3.19 -10.88
C LEU A 33 -9.96 -2.30 -9.96
N ARG A 34 -9.78 -0.98 -10.07
CA ARG A 34 -10.50 -0.01 -9.26
C ARG A 34 -12.00 -0.16 -9.48
N THR A 35 -12.43 -0.20 -10.74
CA THR A 35 -13.87 -0.36 -11.06
C THR A 35 -14.42 -1.71 -10.59
N LEU A 36 -13.61 -2.76 -10.64
CA LEU A 36 -13.99 -4.10 -10.19
C LEU A 36 -14.18 -4.15 -8.67
N LEU A 37 -13.21 -3.64 -7.91
CA LEU A 37 -13.22 -3.66 -6.44
C LEU A 37 -14.28 -2.72 -5.85
N THR A 38 -14.53 -1.61 -6.54
CA THR A 38 -15.56 -0.63 -6.15
C THR A 38 -16.98 -1.14 -6.44
N HIS A 39 -17.13 -2.13 -7.31
CA HIS A 39 -18.46 -2.55 -7.76
C HIS A 39 -19.28 -3.10 -6.57
N PRO A 40 -20.54 -2.67 -6.36
CA PRO A 40 -21.37 -3.14 -5.23
C PRO A 40 -21.55 -4.66 -5.20
N LEU A 41 -21.55 -5.30 -6.38
CA LEU A 41 -21.62 -6.76 -6.48
C LEU A 41 -20.38 -7.46 -5.90
N ALA A 42 -19.19 -6.85 -5.99
CA ALA A 42 -17.97 -7.41 -5.41
C ALA A 42 -18.14 -7.54 -3.89
N TRP A 43 -18.62 -6.49 -3.22
CA TRP A 43 -18.91 -6.51 -1.79
C TRP A 43 -20.00 -7.53 -1.42
N SER A 44 -21.08 -7.57 -2.19
CA SER A 44 -22.22 -8.46 -1.92
C SER A 44 -21.90 -9.95 -2.09
N SER A 45 -20.88 -10.28 -2.90
CA SER A 45 -20.49 -11.66 -3.20
C SER A 45 -19.65 -12.33 -2.11
N LEU A 46 -19.05 -11.53 -1.21
CA LEU A 46 -18.20 -11.97 -0.11
C LEU A 46 -19.04 -12.50 1.06
N THR A 47 -18.48 -13.45 1.81
CA THR A 47 -19.07 -13.92 3.06
C THR A 47 -18.88 -12.90 4.19
N LEU A 48 -19.60 -13.06 5.30
CA LEU A 48 -19.47 -12.17 6.46
C LEU A 48 -18.04 -12.18 7.02
N ASP A 49 -17.41 -13.36 7.05
CA ASP A 49 -16.05 -13.53 7.56
C ASP A 49 -15.03 -12.84 6.64
N ASP A 50 -15.16 -13.01 5.32
CA ASP A 50 -14.29 -12.33 4.35
C ASP A 50 -14.42 -10.80 4.46
N ARG A 51 -15.64 -10.28 4.65
CA ARG A 51 -15.87 -8.84 4.84
C ARG A 51 -15.17 -8.34 6.10
N ARG A 52 -15.26 -9.07 7.21
CA ARG A 52 -14.59 -8.71 8.47
C ARG A 52 -13.07 -8.73 8.32
N GLU A 53 -12.53 -9.72 7.64
CA GLU A 53 -11.09 -9.78 7.34
C GLU A 53 -10.65 -8.59 6.51
N ILE A 54 -11.37 -8.29 5.40
CA ILE A 54 -11.05 -7.14 4.56
C ILE A 54 -11.11 -5.84 5.37
N LEU A 55 -12.14 -5.63 6.19
CA LEU A 55 -12.25 -4.44 7.04
C LEU A 55 -11.09 -4.31 8.04
N SER A 56 -10.55 -5.43 8.54
CA SER A 56 -9.38 -5.43 9.43
C SER A 56 -8.07 -5.03 8.73
N LEU A 57 -8.00 -5.13 7.40
CA LEU A 57 -6.85 -4.73 6.61
C LEU A 57 -6.84 -3.23 6.28
N PHE A 58 -7.97 -2.53 6.47
CA PHE A 58 -8.02 -1.09 6.22
C PHE A 58 -7.20 -0.33 7.28
N PRO A 59 -6.31 0.58 6.85
CA PRO A 59 -5.47 1.34 7.78
C PRO A 59 -6.26 2.40 8.56
N ASP A 60 -7.37 2.90 7.99
CA ASP A 60 -8.19 3.96 8.59
C ASP A 60 -9.63 3.46 8.84
N PRO A 61 -10.09 3.41 10.11
CA PRO A 61 -11.47 3.06 10.44
C PRO A 61 -12.49 4.12 9.98
N ALA A 62 -12.07 5.35 9.64
CA ALA A 62 -12.96 6.39 9.13
C ALA A 62 -13.52 6.07 7.73
N LEU A 63 -12.87 5.17 7.00
CA LEU A 63 -13.35 4.69 5.69
C LEU A 63 -14.41 3.58 5.83
N ILE A 64 -14.82 3.23 7.04
CA ILE A 64 -15.79 2.16 7.31
C ILE A 64 -17.12 2.79 7.73
N LEU A 65 -18.16 2.55 6.92
CA LEU A 65 -19.54 2.87 7.26
C LEU A 65 -20.14 1.74 8.10
N ASP A 66 -21.02 2.11 9.02
CA ASP A 66 -21.74 1.17 9.89
C ASP A 66 -20.76 0.28 10.69
N ALA A 67 -19.65 0.87 11.16
CA ALA A 67 -18.67 0.22 12.02
C ALA A 67 -19.37 -0.45 13.22
N ASP A 68 -18.88 -1.62 13.62
CA ASP A 68 -19.43 -2.48 14.69
C ASP A 68 -20.74 -3.22 14.37
N THR A 69 -21.28 -3.07 13.16
CA THR A 69 -22.47 -3.82 12.70
C THR A 69 -22.10 -4.92 11.71
N ASP A 70 -22.95 -5.96 11.62
CA ASP A 70 -22.83 -7.00 10.57
C ASP A 70 -23.07 -6.45 9.14
N ALA A 71 -23.54 -5.20 9.03
CA ALA A 71 -23.68 -4.45 7.79
C ALA A 71 -22.45 -3.58 7.45
N ALA A 72 -21.37 -3.66 8.22
CA ALA A 72 -20.16 -2.87 8.02
C ALA A 72 -19.65 -3.00 6.58
N ARG A 73 -19.31 -1.86 5.98
CA ARG A 73 -18.89 -1.75 4.58
C ARG A 73 -17.92 -0.59 4.41
N PRO A 74 -16.95 -0.70 3.49
CA PRO A 74 -16.14 0.44 3.13
C PRO A 74 -17.01 1.53 2.48
N ASP A 75 -16.67 2.78 2.73
CA ASP A 75 -17.20 3.92 1.98
C ASP A 75 -16.64 3.90 0.57
N LEU A 76 -17.35 3.21 -0.32
CA LEU A 76 -16.95 3.04 -1.72
C LEU A 76 -16.83 4.39 -2.44
N GLU A 77 -17.64 5.40 -2.10
CA GLU A 77 -17.57 6.72 -2.75
C GLU A 77 -16.29 7.46 -2.35
N SER A 78 -15.91 7.40 -1.08
CA SER A 78 -14.63 7.93 -0.62
C SER A 78 -13.45 7.17 -1.24
N LEU A 79 -13.52 5.83 -1.27
CA LEU A 79 -12.47 4.98 -1.83
C LEU A 79 -12.26 5.19 -3.34
N ILE A 80 -13.33 5.48 -4.09
CA ILE A 80 -13.24 5.91 -5.49
C ILE A 80 -12.47 7.22 -5.58
N ASN A 81 -12.64 8.18 -4.69
CA ASN A 81 -11.99 9.48 -4.85
C ASN A 81 -10.58 9.53 -4.26
N ASP A 82 -10.14 8.50 -3.57
CA ASP A 82 -8.79 8.42 -3.00
C ASP A 82 -7.70 8.15 -4.06
N ASP A 83 -6.70 9.04 -4.09
CA ASP A 83 -5.54 8.94 -4.97
C ASP A 83 -4.57 7.83 -4.54
N ALA A 84 -4.49 7.51 -3.24
CA ALA A 84 -3.65 6.42 -2.76
C ALA A 84 -4.16 5.07 -3.28
N PHE A 85 -5.46 4.81 -3.11
CA PHE A 85 -6.09 3.60 -3.65
C PHE A 85 -5.95 3.48 -5.17
N ARG A 86 -6.01 4.60 -5.91
CA ARG A 86 -5.76 4.63 -7.36
C ARG A 86 -4.35 4.21 -7.70
N ALA A 87 -3.37 4.79 -7.01
CA ALA A 87 -1.97 4.48 -7.21
C ALA A 87 -1.68 3.02 -6.89
N ASP A 88 -2.24 2.48 -5.80
CA ASP A 88 -2.08 1.09 -5.39
C ASP A 88 -2.68 0.11 -6.40
N CYS A 89 -3.89 0.39 -6.91
CA CYS A 89 -4.49 -0.43 -7.97
C CYS A 89 -3.63 -0.45 -9.23
N ALA A 90 -3.12 0.71 -9.66
CA ALA A 90 -2.28 0.82 -10.85
C ALA A 90 -0.93 0.12 -10.66
N ALA A 91 -0.30 0.31 -9.50
CA ALA A 91 0.96 -0.33 -9.14
C ALA A 91 0.80 -1.86 -9.13
N TYR A 92 -0.29 -2.37 -8.56
CA TYR A 92 -0.56 -3.80 -8.54
C TYR A 92 -0.75 -4.38 -9.96
N VAL A 93 -1.51 -3.71 -10.83
CA VAL A 93 -1.67 -4.15 -12.23
C VAL A 93 -0.32 -4.20 -12.95
N GLU A 94 0.50 -3.16 -12.78
CA GLU A 94 1.83 -3.07 -13.39
C GLU A 94 2.76 -4.16 -12.85
N ASP A 95 2.80 -4.35 -11.52
CA ASP A 95 3.62 -5.36 -10.87
C ASP A 95 3.21 -6.78 -11.30
N LEU A 96 1.90 -7.03 -11.43
CA LEU A 96 1.38 -8.28 -11.96
C LEU A 96 1.80 -8.49 -13.43
N ALA A 97 1.65 -7.47 -14.28
CA ALA A 97 2.05 -7.53 -15.70
C ALA A 97 3.55 -7.76 -15.87
N GLN A 98 4.38 -7.23 -14.96
CA GLN A 98 5.82 -7.44 -14.93
C GLN A 98 6.24 -8.79 -14.30
N GLY A 99 5.29 -9.60 -13.82
CA GLY A 99 5.58 -10.90 -13.21
C GLY A 99 6.22 -10.81 -11.82
N ARG A 100 6.09 -9.66 -11.14
CA ARG A 100 6.61 -9.46 -9.77
C ARG A 100 5.82 -10.20 -8.70
N HIS A 101 4.78 -10.94 -9.09
CA HIS A 101 4.00 -11.80 -8.23
C HIS A 101 4.36 -13.29 -8.42
N ASP A 102 5.42 -13.60 -9.19
CA ASP A 102 5.96 -14.95 -9.25
C ASP A 102 6.45 -15.39 -7.85
N PRO A 103 6.17 -16.63 -7.41
CA PRO A 103 6.67 -17.17 -6.15
C PRO A 103 8.18 -16.97 -5.92
N GLN A 104 8.99 -17.00 -6.99
CA GLN A 104 10.42 -16.72 -6.87
C GLN A 104 10.70 -15.26 -6.58
N TRP A 105 10.02 -14.35 -7.27
CA TRP A 105 10.16 -12.92 -7.04
C TRP A 105 9.78 -12.56 -5.60
N LEU A 106 8.69 -13.12 -5.09
CA LEU A 106 8.27 -12.91 -3.70
C LEU A 106 9.35 -13.38 -2.72
N ARG A 107 9.92 -14.57 -2.90
CA ARG A 107 11.01 -15.08 -2.04
C ARG A 107 12.22 -14.15 -2.04
N ASP A 108 12.62 -13.68 -3.21
CA ASP A 108 13.77 -12.80 -3.35
C ASP A 108 13.49 -11.42 -2.72
N ALA A 109 12.27 -10.89 -2.87
CA ALA A 109 11.82 -9.66 -2.24
C ALA A 109 11.85 -9.75 -0.71
N TRP A 110 11.34 -10.84 -0.13
CA TRP A 110 11.41 -11.08 1.32
C TRP A 110 12.85 -11.20 1.81
N ARG A 111 13.70 -11.92 1.07
CA ARG A 111 15.13 -12.04 1.40
C ARG A 111 15.81 -10.67 1.36
N ALA A 112 15.52 -9.85 0.36
CA ALA A 112 16.05 -8.49 0.26
C ALA A 112 15.55 -7.60 1.41
N HIS A 113 14.28 -7.71 1.79
CA HIS A 113 13.70 -7.00 2.92
C HIS A 113 14.41 -7.36 4.23
N GLU A 114 14.59 -8.64 4.52
CA GLU A 114 15.30 -9.10 5.72
C GLU A 114 16.76 -8.61 5.77
N ARG A 115 17.45 -8.60 4.63
CA ARG A 115 18.82 -8.07 4.54
C ARG A 115 18.88 -6.57 4.80
N ARG A 116 17.91 -5.80 4.30
CA ARG A 116 17.77 -4.36 4.60
C ARG A 116 17.49 -4.14 6.08
N LYS A 117 16.56 -4.90 6.66
CA LYS A 117 16.22 -4.82 8.10
C LYS A 117 17.41 -5.12 9.01
N ARG A 118 18.32 -5.99 8.56
CA ARG A 118 19.59 -6.31 9.25
C ARG A 118 20.67 -5.24 9.11
N GLY A 119 20.43 -4.18 8.33
CA GLY A 119 21.40 -3.12 8.11
C GLY A 119 22.62 -3.55 7.30
N GLU A 120 22.54 -4.65 6.54
CA GLU A 120 23.67 -5.19 5.75
C GLU A 120 24.22 -4.19 4.73
N PHE A 121 23.43 -3.16 4.39
CA PHE A 121 23.79 -2.14 3.39
C PHE A 121 23.99 -0.75 4.00
N ASP A 122 23.78 -0.55 5.30
CA ASP A 122 23.75 0.78 5.91
C ASP A 122 25.12 1.46 5.85
N GLU A 123 26.20 0.70 6.10
CA GLU A 123 27.57 1.19 5.98
C GLU A 123 27.94 1.56 4.53
N PHE A 124 27.52 0.73 3.57
CA PHE A 124 27.73 1.01 2.16
C PHE A 124 26.97 2.28 1.72
N LEU A 125 25.72 2.43 2.14
CA LEU A 125 24.89 3.60 1.84
C LEU A 125 25.47 4.86 2.47
N ARG A 126 25.90 4.82 3.74
CA ARG A 126 26.55 5.95 4.42
C ARG A 126 27.82 6.39 3.69
N ARG A 127 28.67 5.44 3.29
CA ARG A 127 29.90 5.75 2.55
C ARG A 127 29.58 6.35 1.17
N LYS A 128 28.66 5.75 0.40
CA LYS A 128 28.26 6.28 -0.91
C LYS A 128 27.63 7.66 -0.80
N PHE A 129 26.85 7.92 0.24
CA PHE A 129 26.28 9.23 0.50
C PHE A 129 27.37 10.28 0.77
N GLY A 130 28.36 9.95 1.61
CA GLY A 130 29.52 10.82 1.86
C GLY A 130 30.36 11.08 0.60
N GLU A 131 30.58 10.06 -0.23
CA GLU A 131 31.30 10.19 -1.51
C GLU A 131 30.55 11.05 -2.54
N ASP A 132 29.24 10.83 -2.70
CA ASP A 132 28.45 11.48 -3.76
C ASP A 132 27.97 12.89 -3.35
N TRP A 133 27.75 13.15 -2.06
CA TRP A 133 27.21 14.42 -1.56
C TRP A 133 28.15 15.22 -0.63
N GLY A 134 29.32 14.69 -0.29
CA GLY A 134 30.36 15.42 0.44
C GLY A 134 30.03 15.75 1.90
N GLN A 135 29.03 15.08 2.50
CA GLN A 135 28.67 15.23 3.91
C GLN A 135 28.81 13.89 4.64
N ASP A 136 29.70 13.85 5.63
CA ASP A 136 29.69 12.80 6.65
C ASP A 136 28.45 13.00 7.53
N GLU A 137 27.62 11.95 7.65
CA GLU A 137 26.37 11.90 8.42
C GLU A 137 26.53 12.27 9.92
N ALA A 138 27.77 12.45 10.39
CA ALA A 138 28.13 12.74 11.77
C ALA A 138 27.79 14.16 12.27
N ARG A 139 27.21 15.06 11.45
CA ARG A 139 26.97 16.47 11.85
C ARG A 139 25.52 16.85 12.18
N VAL A 140 24.56 15.92 12.17
CA VAL A 140 23.18 16.20 12.64
C VAL A 140 22.97 15.52 13.99
N GLY A 141 23.55 16.12 15.03
CA GLY A 141 23.44 15.60 16.38
C GLY A 141 24.13 16.45 17.44
N ASN A 142 24.12 17.78 17.33
CA ASN A 142 24.34 18.66 18.49
C ASN A 142 24.04 20.14 18.14
N GLY A 143 23.16 20.79 18.89
CA GLY A 143 23.05 22.26 18.86
C GLY A 143 21.61 22.79 18.95
N GLY A 144 21.06 22.79 20.16
CA GLY A 144 19.79 23.45 20.46
C GLY A 144 19.51 23.62 21.95
N ASP A 145 20.55 23.76 22.78
CA ASP A 145 20.42 24.33 24.13
C ASP A 145 20.49 25.86 23.97
N GLY A 146 19.32 26.49 23.95
CA GLY A 146 19.14 27.95 23.94
C GLY A 146 18.63 28.39 25.29
N GLY A 147 19.50 28.38 26.30
CA GLY A 147 19.24 29.01 27.59
C GLY A 147 19.05 30.52 27.44
N ASP A 148 17.82 30.97 27.70
CA ASP A 148 17.41 32.36 27.84
C ASP A 148 18.19 33.02 29.01
N LYS A 149 19.16 33.88 28.67
CA LYS A 149 19.79 34.82 29.59
C LYS A 149 19.28 36.21 29.27
N GLY A 150 18.23 36.61 29.98
CA GLY A 150 17.79 37.99 30.06
C GLY A 150 18.69 38.78 31.01
N ASP A 151 19.55 39.63 30.44
CA ASP A 151 20.19 40.73 31.16
C ASP A 151 20.06 42.00 30.31
N GLY A 152 19.21 42.91 30.78
CA GLY A 152 18.97 44.24 30.21
C GLY A 152 18.77 45.24 31.33
N GLU A 153 19.88 45.67 31.92
CA GLU A 153 19.96 46.82 32.83
C GLU A 153 19.67 48.15 32.09
N GLY A 154 18.97 49.05 32.78
CA GLY A 154 19.33 50.47 32.77
C GLY A 154 18.20 51.46 32.47
N GLY A 155 17.82 52.26 33.47
CA GLY A 155 17.43 53.65 33.22
C GLY A 155 16.28 54.25 34.03
N SER A 156 16.55 54.54 35.31
CA SER A 156 16.25 55.80 36.00
C SER A 156 14.93 56.56 35.70
N SER A 157 14.08 56.72 36.72
CA SER A 157 13.42 57.99 36.96
C SER A 157 13.21 58.22 38.45
N SER A 158 13.77 59.33 38.90
CA SER A 158 13.80 59.85 40.26
C SER A 158 12.69 60.88 40.45
N ALA A 159 12.14 60.91 41.68
CA ALA A 159 11.47 62.04 42.36
C ALA A 159 10.16 62.58 41.72
N ARG A 160 9.05 62.73 42.44
CA ARG A 160 8.83 63.35 43.75
C ARG A 160 7.49 62.93 44.33
#